data_AF-A0A961AWZ2-F1
#
_entry.id   AF-A0A961AWZ2-F1
#
_cell.length_a   1.000
_cell.length_b   1.000
_cell.length_c   1.000
_cell.angle_alpha   90.00
_cell.angle_beta   90.00
_cell.angle_gamma   90.00
#
_symmetry.space_group_name_H-M   'P 1'
#
loop_
_entity.id
_entity.type
_entity.pdbx_description
1 polymer ?
#
loop_
_entity_poly.entity_id
_entity_poly.type
_entity_poly.pdbx_seq_one_letter_code
_entity_poly.pdbx_strand_id
1 'polypeptide(L)'
;MMPLFFRHAIIVTALCPVLHVSGAEPCRVEIVEKGTHWPVPMVELVTTNQQRFVSDNAGVIAIDDPDLLGRDLWFGVRGHGYEAPKDGFGIRGFRFTAAPGSIHRLEVERAIVAKRLGRLTGAGLFAESRKAGLDPGWEEAPGVFGCDSVQTAAHRGRLFWAWGDTNVPRYFLGVFHMTSATTALRPLASFEPPLKVSFDYFRDGDGHVRGVCPMPGGGPTWVNGYVSLPDKMGNDRLVGAYIKVKPPLDAYESGLCVWNDEQAIFERHRVLWTKSDAEPKQPPLPDGHPAFW
;
A
#
# COMPACT_ATOMS: atom_id res chain seq x y z
N MET A 1 -15.74 -39.30 -66.17
CA MET A 1 -15.53 -38.18 -65.21
C MET A 1 -15.64 -38.77 -63.82
N MET A 2 -14.58 -38.68 -63.01
CA MET A 2 -14.37 -39.40 -61.74
C MET A 2 -15.43 -39.13 -60.65
N PRO A 3 -15.73 -40.09 -59.77
CA PRO A 3 -16.45 -39.82 -58.53
C PRO A 3 -15.49 -39.33 -57.42
N LEU A 4 -15.90 -38.28 -56.71
CA LEU A 4 -15.21 -37.72 -55.55
C LEU A 4 -15.39 -38.63 -54.33
N PHE A 5 -14.29 -39.12 -53.74
CA PHE A 5 -14.29 -39.76 -52.43
C PHE A 5 -13.95 -38.73 -51.35
N PHE A 6 -14.92 -38.37 -50.50
CA PHE A 6 -14.67 -37.61 -49.28
C PHE A 6 -14.14 -38.55 -48.18
N ARG A 7 -12.85 -38.47 -47.87
CA ARG A 7 -12.27 -39.11 -46.69
C ARG A 7 -12.58 -38.26 -45.45
N HIS A 8 -13.37 -38.82 -44.54
CA HIS A 8 -13.58 -38.25 -43.21
C HIS A 8 -12.30 -38.45 -42.38
N ALA A 9 -11.59 -37.37 -42.08
CA ALA A 9 -10.50 -37.38 -41.11
C ALA A 9 -11.10 -37.22 -39.70
N ILE A 10 -11.09 -38.29 -38.92
CA ILE A 10 -11.42 -38.22 -37.49
C ILE A 10 -10.19 -37.66 -36.77
N ILE A 11 -10.27 -36.40 -36.34
CA ILE A 11 -9.28 -35.81 -35.44
C ILE A 11 -9.59 -36.32 -34.04
N VAL A 12 -8.77 -37.26 -33.55
CA VAL A 12 -8.79 -37.67 -32.14
C VAL A 12 -8.02 -36.61 -31.35
N THR A 13 -8.74 -35.68 -30.73
CA THR A 13 -8.14 -34.71 -29.80
C THR A 13 -7.78 -35.45 -28.52
N ALA A 14 -6.49 -35.76 -28.34
CA ALA A 14 -5.97 -36.27 -27.08
C ALA A 14 -6.09 -35.18 -26.01
N LEU A 15 -7.10 -35.30 -25.14
CA LEU A 15 -7.22 -34.53 -23.91
C LEU A 15 -6.08 -34.93 -22.98
N CYS A 16 -5.01 -34.15 -22.99
CA CYS A 16 -3.94 -34.25 -22.00
C CYS A 16 -4.50 -33.67 -20.70
N PRO A 17 -4.68 -34.45 -19.62
CA PRO A 17 -5.09 -33.89 -18.34
C PRO A 17 -3.99 -32.96 -17.86
N VAL A 18 -4.31 -31.67 -17.75
CA VAL A 18 -3.47 -30.72 -17.02
C VAL A 18 -3.54 -31.16 -15.57
N LEU A 19 -2.52 -31.89 -15.11
CA LEU A 19 -2.31 -32.12 -13.69
C LEU A 19 -2.07 -30.75 -13.05
N HIS A 20 -3.10 -30.20 -12.42
CA HIS A 20 -2.90 -29.13 -11.45
C HIS A 20 -2.11 -29.72 -10.29
N VAL A 21 -0.83 -29.39 -10.21
CA VAL A 21 -0.08 -29.49 -8.97
C VAL A 21 -0.70 -28.48 -8.03
N SER A 22 -1.75 -28.89 -7.31
CA SER A 22 -2.22 -28.14 -6.15
C SER A 22 -1.10 -28.22 -5.14
N GLY A 23 -0.46 -27.09 -4.84
CA GLY A 23 0.32 -26.98 -3.60
C GLY A 23 -0.56 -27.42 -2.42
N ALA A 24 0.06 -27.93 -1.36
CA ALA A 24 -0.68 -28.22 -0.14
C ALA A 24 -1.41 -26.94 0.31
N GLU A 25 -2.69 -27.08 0.69
CA GLU A 25 -3.44 -25.93 1.22
C GLU A 25 -2.71 -25.34 2.43
N PRO A 26 -2.52 -24.01 2.50
CA PRO A 26 -1.82 -23.41 3.62
C PRO A 26 -2.58 -23.64 4.93
N CYS A 27 -1.83 -23.71 6.04
CA CYS A 27 -2.41 -23.51 7.36
C CYS A 27 -2.74 -22.02 7.50
N ARG A 28 -4.02 -21.69 7.72
CA ARG A 28 -4.47 -20.31 7.92
C ARG A 28 -4.39 -19.93 9.39
N VAL A 29 -3.77 -18.79 9.66
CA VAL A 29 -3.77 -18.18 10.98
C VAL A 29 -4.50 -16.84 10.93
N GLU A 30 -5.44 -16.64 11.84
CA GLU A 30 -6.26 -15.43 11.97
C GLU A 30 -5.86 -14.70 13.25
N ILE A 31 -5.21 -13.54 13.10
CA ILE A 31 -4.82 -12.67 14.20
C ILE A 31 -5.94 -11.67 14.47
N VAL A 32 -6.52 -11.74 15.66
CA VAL A 32 -7.63 -10.87 16.06
C VAL A 32 -7.34 -10.16 17.38
N GLU A 33 -7.86 -8.95 17.53
CA GLU A 33 -7.79 -8.21 18.78
C GLU A 33 -8.76 -8.80 19.82
N LYS A 34 -8.26 -9.05 21.03
CA LYS A 34 -9.10 -9.47 22.17
C LYS A 34 -10.19 -8.43 22.46
N GLY A 35 -11.44 -8.89 22.56
CA GLY A 35 -12.61 -8.08 22.91
C GLY A 35 -13.32 -7.45 21.71
N THR A 36 -12.62 -6.79 20.78
CA THR A 36 -13.26 -6.25 19.56
C THR A 36 -13.37 -7.29 18.46
N HIS A 37 -12.52 -8.31 18.49
CA HIS A 37 -12.38 -9.34 17.46
C HIS A 37 -12.00 -8.81 16.07
N TRP A 38 -11.59 -7.54 15.99
CA TRP A 38 -11.12 -6.94 14.75
C TRP A 38 -9.82 -7.59 14.29
N PRO A 39 -9.62 -7.80 12.97
CA PRO A 39 -8.38 -8.30 12.45
C PRO A 39 -7.23 -7.33 12.74
N VAL A 40 -6.04 -7.87 13.06
CA VAL A 40 -4.87 -7.05 13.36
C VAL A 40 -3.81 -7.24 12.27
N PRO A 41 -3.57 -6.24 11.40
CA PRO A 41 -2.50 -6.30 10.42
C PRO A 41 -1.13 -6.18 11.05
N MET A 42 -0.08 -6.58 10.33
CA MET A 42 1.33 -6.33 10.68
C MET A 42 1.70 -6.88 12.07
N VAL A 43 1.12 -8.02 12.44
CA VAL A 43 1.60 -8.84 13.56
C VAL A 43 2.53 -9.90 12.98
N GLU A 44 3.76 -9.93 13.48
CA GLU A 44 4.76 -10.91 13.11
C GLU A 44 4.64 -12.12 14.04
N LEU A 45 4.52 -13.31 13.44
CA LEU A 45 4.78 -14.60 14.07
C LEU A 45 6.20 -15.04 13.69
N VAL A 46 7.03 -15.28 14.70
CA VAL A 46 8.44 -15.66 14.50
C VAL A 46 8.68 -17.05 15.07
N THR A 47 9.09 -17.98 14.23
CA THR A 47 9.43 -19.34 14.65
C THR A 47 10.74 -19.37 15.44
N THR A 48 11.03 -20.50 16.09
CA THR A 48 12.29 -20.70 16.81
C THR A 48 13.53 -20.66 15.91
N ASN A 49 13.39 -20.96 14.61
CA ASN A 49 14.43 -20.81 13.60
C ASN A 49 14.41 -19.46 12.86
N GLN A 50 13.75 -18.43 13.41
CA GLN A 50 13.74 -17.04 12.93
C GLN A 50 13.01 -16.80 11.59
N GLN A 51 12.22 -17.74 11.08
CA GLN A 51 11.30 -17.45 9.99
C GLN A 51 10.20 -16.49 10.49
N ARG A 52 9.79 -15.55 9.63
CA ARG A 52 8.82 -14.51 9.97
C ARG A 52 7.62 -14.58 9.05
N PHE A 53 6.45 -14.57 9.65
CA PHE A 53 5.17 -14.51 8.98
C PHE A 53 4.43 -13.27 9.46
N VAL A 54 3.90 -12.47 8.55
CA VAL A 54 3.32 -11.16 8.90
C VAL A 54 1.87 -11.13 8.47
N SER A 55 0.96 -10.78 9.38
CA SER A 55 -0.45 -10.70 9.06
C SER A 55 -0.77 -9.57 8.08
N ASP A 56 -1.64 -9.85 7.13
CA ASP A 56 -2.15 -8.86 6.17
C ASP A 56 -3.27 -7.98 6.79
N ASN A 57 -3.94 -7.13 6.00
CA ASN A 57 -4.99 -6.25 6.51
C ASN A 57 -6.20 -6.99 7.10
N ALA A 58 -6.46 -8.22 6.68
CA ALA A 58 -7.49 -9.09 7.26
C ALA A 58 -6.99 -9.87 8.48
N GLY A 59 -5.77 -9.56 8.96
CA GLY A 59 -5.17 -10.27 10.09
C GLY A 59 -4.77 -11.69 9.72
N VAL A 60 -4.70 -12.04 8.42
CA VAL A 60 -4.46 -13.40 7.97
C VAL A 60 -2.97 -13.62 7.73
N ILE A 61 -2.50 -14.80 8.10
CA ILE A 61 -1.21 -15.39 7.70
C ILE A 61 -1.52 -16.73 7.04
N ALA A 62 -0.90 -17.00 5.90
CA ALA A 62 -0.93 -18.32 5.25
C ALA A 62 0.44 -18.99 5.43
N ILE A 63 0.49 -20.06 6.23
CA ILE A 63 1.70 -20.87 6.40
C ILE A 63 1.67 -21.99 5.36
N ASP A 64 2.50 -21.87 4.35
CA ASP A 64 2.68 -22.84 3.26
C ASP A 64 4.10 -23.43 3.19
N ASP A 65 4.97 -23.12 4.17
CA ASP A 65 6.32 -23.65 4.22
C ASP A 65 6.31 -25.16 4.50
N PRO A 66 6.82 -26.00 3.57
CA PRO A 66 6.82 -27.46 3.72
C PRO A 66 7.66 -27.95 4.91
N ASP A 67 8.64 -27.17 5.37
CA ASP A 67 9.44 -27.51 6.55
C ASP A 67 8.68 -27.27 7.86
N LEU A 68 7.61 -26.47 7.83
CA LEU A 68 6.79 -26.16 9.01
C LEU A 68 5.49 -26.98 9.07
N LEU A 69 4.88 -27.26 7.93
CA LEU A 69 3.59 -27.95 7.86
C LEU A 69 3.61 -29.33 8.54
N GLY A 70 2.54 -29.64 9.28
CA GLY A 70 2.36 -30.89 10.02
C GLY A 70 3.18 -31.02 11.30
N ARG A 71 3.90 -29.97 11.72
CA ARG A 71 4.72 -29.97 12.94
C ARG A 71 4.09 -29.15 14.05
N ASP A 72 4.44 -29.49 15.30
CA ASP A 72 4.19 -28.64 16.47
C ASP A 72 5.16 -27.47 16.46
N LEU A 73 4.61 -26.26 16.34
CA LEU A 73 5.39 -25.03 16.18
C LEU A 73 5.16 -24.10 17.36
N TRP A 74 6.24 -23.43 17.77
CA TRP A 74 6.17 -22.26 18.64
C TRP A 74 6.38 -21.00 17.81
N PHE A 75 5.51 -20.02 18.01
CA PHE A 75 5.61 -18.69 17.41
C PHE A 75 5.72 -17.62 18.49
N GLY A 76 6.85 -16.92 18.54
CA GLY A 76 6.95 -15.65 19.24
C GLY A 76 6.14 -14.58 18.52
N VAL A 77 5.53 -13.67 19.27
CA VAL A 77 4.66 -12.62 18.71
C VAL A 77 5.31 -11.26 18.84
N ARG A 78 5.39 -10.53 17.72
CA ARG A 78 5.82 -9.14 17.68
C ARG A 78 4.80 -8.31 16.91
N GLY A 79 4.20 -7.33 17.57
CA GLY A 79 3.33 -6.36 16.92
C GLY A 79 3.58 -4.97 17.49
N HIS A 80 3.57 -3.93 16.66
CA HIS A 80 3.60 -2.57 17.20
C HIS A 80 2.27 -2.30 17.92
N GLY A 81 2.30 -2.28 19.26
CA GLY A 81 1.11 -2.04 20.08
C GLY A 81 0.22 -3.26 20.34
N TYR A 82 0.64 -4.45 19.95
CA TYR A 82 -0.11 -5.71 20.15
C TYR A 82 0.82 -6.80 20.66
N GLU A 83 0.35 -7.57 21.64
CA GLU A 83 1.13 -8.60 22.31
C GLU A 83 0.29 -9.87 22.52
N ALA A 84 0.94 -11.04 22.53
CA ALA A 84 0.31 -12.25 23.03
C ALA A 84 0.29 -12.26 24.57
N PRO A 85 -0.67 -12.99 25.18
CA PRO A 85 -0.62 -13.32 26.59
C PRO A 85 0.73 -13.94 26.98
N LYS A 86 1.20 -13.64 28.19
CA LYS A 86 2.39 -14.29 28.74
C LYS A 86 2.03 -15.68 29.24
N ASP A 87 2.89 -16.65 28.97
CA ASP A 87 2.84 -17.94 29.65
C ASP A 87 3.39 -17.86 31.10
N GLY A 88 3.47 -19.01 31.79
CA GLY A 88 3.99 -19.09 33.16
C GLY A 88 5.47 -18.70 33.31
N PHE A 89 6.22 -18.61 32.21
CA PHE A 89 7.61 -18.17 32.17
C PHE A 89 7.75 -16.72 31.70
N GLY A 90 6.65 -16.03 31.40
CA GLY A 90 6.65 -14.66 30.91
C GLY A 90 6.90 -14.54 29.39
N ILE A 91 6.93 -15.64 28.66
CA ILE A 91 7.17 -15.68 27.21
C ILE A 91 5.86 -15.39 26.49
N ARG A 92 5.92 -14.56 25.44
CA ARG A 92 4.76 -14.16 24.63
C ARG A 92 4.76 -14.93 23.31
N GLY A 93 3.77 -15.78 23.11
CA GLY A 93 3.65 -16.53 21.88
C GLY A 93 2.52 -17.54 21.90
N PHE A 94 2.42 -18.29 20.80
CA PHE A 94 1.44 -19.34 20.61
C PHE A 94 2.12 -20.63 20.20
N ARG A 95 1.56 -21.76 20.65
CA ARG A 95 1.97 -23.10 20.22
C ARG A 95 0.81 -23.81 19.55
N PHE A 96 1.00 -24.30 18.33
CA PHE A 96 0.00 -25.10 17.63
C PHE A 96 0.64 -25.95 16.53
N THR A 97 -0.08 -26.97 16.08
CA THR A 97 0.30 -27.80 14.93
C THR A 97 -0.22 -27.16 13.64
N ALA A 98 0.66 -26.74 12.74
CA ALA A 98 0.25 -26.11 11.47
C ALA A 98 -0.07 -27.19 10.42
N ALA A 99 -1.24 -27.83 10.50
CA ALA A 99 -1.65 -28.84 9.53
C ALA A 99 -2.13 -28.20 8.21
N PRO A 100 -1.89 -28.81 7.03
CA PRO A 100 -2.45 -28.30 5.77
C PRO A 100 -3.96 -28.09 5.85
N GLY A 101 -4.42 -26.90 5.42
CA GLY A 101 -5.84 -26.50 5.48
C GLY A 101 -6.40 -26.22 6.88
N SER A 102 -5.62 -26.33 7.96
CA SER A 102 -6.09 -26.00 9.31
C SER A 102 -6.27 -24.50 9.49
N ILE A 103 -7.15 -24.12 10.42
CA ILE A 103 -7.42 -22.72 10.76
C ILE A 103 -7.17 -22.53 12.25
N HIS A 104 -6.31 -21.56 12.58
CA HIS A 104 -5.98 -21.20 13.95
C HIS A 104 -6.30 -19.74 14.20
N ARG A 105 -7.16 -19.47 15.17
CA ARG A 105 -7.47 -18.10 15.61
C ARG A 105 -6.64 -17.75 16.82
N LEU A 106 -5.83 -16.70 16.72
CA LEU A 106 -4.93 -16.23 17.77
C LEU A 106 -5.38 -14.85 18.25
N GLU A 107 -5.77 -14.75 19.51
CA GLU A 107 -6.18 -13.48 20.10
C GLU A 107 -4.99 -12.72 20.70
N VAL A 108 -4.74 -11.51 20.21
CA VAL A 108 -3.71 -10.61 20.73
C VAL A 108 -4.32 -9.48 21.56
N GLU A 109 -3.59 -9.04 22.57
CA GLU A 109 -3.97 -7.95 23.45
C GLU A 109 -3.33 -6.64 22.98
N ARG A 110 -4.13 -5.58 22.90
CA ARG A 110 -3.63 -4.25 22.54
C ARG A 110 -2.95 -3.62 23.76
N ALA A 111 -1.68 -3.25 23.62
CA ALA A 111 -0.86 -2.63 24.67
C ALA A 111 -0.82 -1.09 24.58
N ILE A 112 -1.47 -0.48 23.59
CA ILE A 112 -1.55 0.96 23.37
C ILE A 112 -3.00 1.44 23.16
N VAL A 113 -3.23 2.75 23.22
CA VAL A 113 -4.56 3.33 22.99
C VAL A 113 -5.02 3.24 21.53
N ALA A 114 -4.10 3.31 20.58
CA ALA A 114 -4.40 3.37 19.16
C ALA A 114 -4.77 2.00 18.59
N LYS A 115 -5.93 1.91 17.92
CA LYS A 115 -6.32 0.71 17.15
C LYS A 115 -5.66 0.76 15.77
N ARG A 116 -5.23 -0.40 15.27
CA ARG A 116 -4.77 -0.51 13.88
C ARG A 116 -5.95 -0.88 12.99
N LEU A 117 -6.34 0.02 12.08
CA LEU A 117 -7.44 -0.25 11.15
C LEU A 117 -7.00 -0.98 9.87
N GLY A 118 -5.74 -0.82 9.48
CA GLY A 118 -5.24 -1.36 8.21
C GLY A 118 -4.12 -0.50 7.64
N ARG A 119 -3.38 -1.06 6.68
CA ARG A 119 -2.55 -0.30 5.75
C ARG A 119 -3.41 0.19 4.60
N LEU A 120 -3.15 1.40 4.10
CA LEU A 120 -3.86 1.93 2.93
C LEU A 120 -3.08 1.70 1.64
N THR A 121 -1.75 1.77 1.70
CA THR A 121 -0.87 1.66 0.54
C THR A 121 0.14 0.54 0.71
N GLY A 122 0.76 0.17 -0.40
CA GLY A 122 1.84 -0.79 -0.47
C GLY A 122 1.39 -2.19 -0.84
N ALA A 123 2.35 -3.06 -1.07
CA ALA A 123 2.08 -4.41 -1.53
C ALA A 123 1.67 -5.34 -0.38
N GLY A 124 0.91 -6.36 -0.76
CA GLY A 124 0.50 -7.45 0.11
C GLY A 124 -0.49 -7.02 1.19
N LEU A 125 -1.33 -6.03 0.90
CA LEU A 125 -2.46 -5.65 1.77
C LEU A 125 -3.35 -6.85 2.09
N PHE A 126 -3.53 -7.78 1.16
CA PHE A 126 -4.34 -9.00 1.31
C PHE A 126 -3.69 -10.24 0.69
N ALA A 127 -2.35 -10.24 0.55
CA ALA A 127 -1.63 -11.33 -0.10
C ALA A 127 -1.82 -12.67 0.64
N GLU A 128 -1.80 -12.65 1.97
CA GLU A 128 -1.97 -13.85 2.80
C GLU A 128 -3.40 -14.38 2.74
N SER A 129 -4.39 -13.48 2.78
CA SER A 129 -5.80 -13.80 2.53
C SER A 129 -5.98 -14.49 1.19
N ARG A 130 -5.37 -13.96 0.12
CA ARG A 130 -5.44 -14.56 -1.22
C ARG A 130 -4.81 -15.95 -1.26
N LYS A 131 -3.64 -16.15 -0.65
CA LYS A 131 -3.00 -17.47 -0.52
C LYS A 131 -3.92 -18.46 0.20
N ALA A 132 -4.62 -18.00 1.22
CA ALA A 132 -5.59 -18.79 1.98
C ALA A 132 -6.96 -18.93 1.28
N GLY A 133 -7.09 -18.53 0.01
CA GLY A 133 -8.33 -18.65 -0.77
C GLY A 133 -9.44 -17.68 -0.39
N LEU A 134 -9.11 -16.61 0.34
CA LEU A 134 -10.05 -15.58 0.78
C LEU A 134 -10.07 -14.39 -0.20
N ASP A 135 -11.23 -13.75 -0.31
CA ASP A 135 -11.45 -12.50 -1.06
C ASP A 135 -10.84 -12.46 -2.48
N PRO A 136 -11.15 -13.45 -3.35
CA PRO A 136 -10.51 -13.57 -4.66
C PRO A 136 -10.76 -12.38 -5.60
N GLY A 137 -11.80 -11.59 -5.35
CA GLY A 137 -12.17 -10.43 -6.16
C GLY A 137 -11.45 -9.12 -5.79
N TRP A 138 -10.65 -9.08 -4.72
CA TRP A 138 -9.90 -7.87 -4.37
C TRP A 138 -8.59 -7.80 -5.15
N GLU A 139 -8.41 -6.70 -5.89
CA GLU A 139 -7.17 -6.39 -6.61
C GLU A 139 -6.45 -5.21 -5.96
N GLU A 140 -5.19 -5.45 -5.58
CA GLU A 140 -4.31 -4.39 -5.10
C GLU A 140 -3.86 -3.50 -6.26
N ALA A 141 -3.58 -2.22 -5.96
CA ALA A 141 -3.11 -1.28 -6.98
C ALA A 141 -1.79 -1.80 -7.61
N PRO A 142 -1.78 -2.10 -8.92
CA PRO A 142 -0.63 -2.73 -9.54
C PRO A 142 0.57 -1.79 -9.55
N GLY A 143 1.73 -2.35 -9.17
CA GLY A 143 3.03 -1.67 -9.25
C GLY A 143 3.35 -0.71 -8.10
N VAL A 144 2.54 -0.65 -7.03
CA VAL A 144 2.78 0.24 -5.87
C VAL A 144 3.15 -0.58 -4.64
N PHE A 145 4.40 -0.50 -4.19
CA PHE A 145 4.93 -1.28 -3.06
C PHE A 145 4.92 -0.53 -1.73
N GLY A 146 4.71 0.78 -1.76
CA GLY A 146 4.47 1.59 -0.59
C GLY A 146 4.56 3.06 -0.96
N CYS A 147 3.81 3.88 -0.25
CA CYS A 147 3.90 5.32 -0.36
C CYS A 147 4.25 5.87 1.03
N ASP A 148 5.15 6.85 1.08
CA ASP A 148 5.47 7.56 2.31
C ASP A 148 4.76 8.91 2.35
N SER A 149 4.73 9.52 3.54
CA SER A 149 4.00 10.76 3.82
C SER A 149 2.53 10.67 3.38
N VAL A 150 1.78 11.77 3.49
CA VAL A 150 0.50 11.92 2.79
C VAL A 150 0.14 13.39 2.80
N GLN A 151 -0.42 13.85 1.70
CA GLN A 151 -1.11 15.13 1.57
C GLN A 151 -2.50 14.85 1.00
N THR A 152 -3.52 15.53 1.52
CA THR A 152 -4.90 15.34 1.01
C THR A 152 -5.60 16.67 0.81
N ALA A 153 -6.42 16.73 -0.23
CA ALA A 153 -7.32 17.86 -0.48
C ALA A 153 -8.59 17.37 -1.17
N ALA A 154 -9.74 17.86 -0.71
CA ALA A 154 -10.97 17.77 -1.49
C ALA A 154 -10.86 18.76 -2.66
N HIS A 155 -10.97 18.27 -3.89
CA HIS A 155 -10.90 19.10 -5.08
C HIS A 155 -11.87 18.55 -6.13
N ARG A 156 -12.77 19.42 -6.63
CA ARG A 156 -13.74 19.10 -7.69
C ARG A 156 -14.50 17.78 -7.48
N GLY A 157 -15.01 17.58 -6.27
CA GLY A 157 -15.83 16.42 -5.91
C GLY A 157 -15.06 15.11 -5.67
N ARG A 158 -13.72 15.15 -5.66
CA ARG A 158 -12.85 14.00 -5.40
C ARG A 158 -11.90 14.31 -4.24
N LEU A 159 -11.48 13.28 -3.52
CA LEU A 159 -10.39 13.41 -2.56
C LEU A 159 -9.09 13.08 -3.29
N PHE A 160 -8.21 14.06 -3.38
CA PHE A 160 -6.86 13.87 -3.89
C PHE A 160 -5.95 13.42 -2.76
N TRP A 161 -5.07 12.49 -3.08
CA TRP A 161 -4.04 11.95 -2.23
C TRP A 161 -2.71 12.17 -2.94
N ALA A 162 -1.72 12.73 -2.25
CA ALA A 162 -0.38 12.89 -2.79
C ALA A 162 0.64 12.36 -1.78
N TRP A 163 1.65 11.66 -2.29
CA TRP A 163 2.70 11.02 -1.50
C TRP A 163 4.06 11.50 -2.00
N GLY A 164 4.97 11.83 -1.08
CA GLY A 164 6.35 12.24 -1.35
C GLY A 164 7.08 11.29 -2.27
N ASP A 165 7.27 10.08 -1.74
CA ASP A 165 8.02 9.01 -2.36
C ASP A 165 7.14 7.78 -2.52
N THR A 166 7.37 7.04 -3.60
CA THR A 166 6.63 5.81 -3.89
C THR A 166 7.56 4.71 -4.31
N ASN A 167 7.58 3.65 -3.52
CA ASN A 167 8.29 2.43 -3.84
C ASN A 167 7.53 1.66 -4.91
N VAL A 168 8.25 1.18 -5.90
CA VAL A 168 7.74 0.37 -7.01
C VAL A 168 8.59 -0.90 -7.14
N PRO A 169 8.07 -2.01 -7.69
CA PRO A 169 8.79 -3.29 -7.74
C PRO A 169 10.04 -3.28 -8.61
N ARG A 170 10.07 -2.44 -9.66
CA ARG A 170 11.03 -2.56 -10.77
C ARG A 170 12.48 -2.21 -10.40
N TYR A 171 12.68 -1.30 -9.44
CA TYR A 171 14.01 -0.82 -9.08
C TYR A 171 14.00 -0.17 -7.70
N PHE A 172 15.15 -0.21 -7.02
CA PHE A 172 15.30 0.33 -5.66
C PHE A 172 15.00 1.83 -5.59
N LEU A 173 15.33 2.58 -6.65
CA LEU A 173 14.86 3.97 -6.77
C LEU A 173 13.40 3.96 -7.27
N GLY A 174 12.51 4.45 -6.41
CA GLY A 174 11.09 4.63 -6.67
C GLY A 174 10.76 5.88 -7.50
N VAL A 175 9.57 6.43 -7.27
CA VAL A 175 9.13 7.72 -7.84
C VAL A 175 9.28 8.79 -6.76
N PHE A 176 10.11 9.80 -7.02
CA PHE A 176 10.52 10.84 -6.05
C PHE A 176 10.08 12.27 -6.44
N HIS A 177 9.10 12.39 -7.33
CA HIS A 177 8.53 13.67 -7.77
C HIS A 177 7.06 13.77 -7.39
N MET A 178 6.72 13.29 -6.19
CA MET A 178 5.38 12.95 -5.75
C MET A 178 4.67 11.93 -6.63
N THR A 179 3.91 11.00 -6.06
CA THR A 179 2.81 10.35 -6.79
C THR A 179 1.48 10.86 -6.26
N SER A 180 0.41 10.61 -7.00
CA SER A 180 -0.92 10.98 -6.56
C SER A 180 -1.97 9.98 -7.05
N ALA A 181 -3.08 9.93 -6.33
CA ALA A 181 -4.28 9.23 -6.72
C ALA A 181 -5.51 10.02 -6.30
N THR A 182 -6.67 9.62 -6.81
CA THR A 182 -7.94 10.12 -6.29
C THR A 182 -8.80 8.98 -5.74
N THR A 183 -9.71 9.36 -4.86
CA THR A 183 -10.83 8.53 -4.44
C THR A 183 -12.12 9.36 -4.46
N ALA A 184 -13.27 8.72 -4.22
CA ALA A 184 -14.45 9.46 -3.78
C ALA A 184 -14.14 10.25 -2.49
N LEU A 185 -14.89 11.34 -2.24
CA LEU A 185 -14.71 12.15 -1.02
C LEU A 185 -14.89 11.35 0.27
N ARG A 186 -15.71 10.30 0.23
CA ARG A 186 -15.90 9.34 1.32
C ARG A 186 -15.65 7.94 0.76
N PRO A 187 -14.38 7.47 0.72
CA PRO A 187 -14.03 6.20 0.12
C PRO A 187 -14.43 4.98 0.97
N LEU A 188 -14.79 5.19 2.23
CA LEU A 188 -15.15 4.16 3.18
C LEU A 188 -16.59 4.36 3.67
N ALA A 189 -17.40 3.31 3.62
CA ALA A 189 -18.74 3.29 4.21
C ALA A 189 -18.69 3.08 5.74
N SER A 190 -17.65 2.40 6.23
CA SER A 190 -17.39 2.12 7.64
C SER A 190 -15.88 2.16 7.90
N PHE A 191 -15.49 2.45 9.15
CA PHE A 191 -14.11 2.32 9.63
C PHE A 191 -13.82 0.96 10.25
N GLU A 192 -14.76 0.01 10.15
CA GLU A 192 -14.56 -1.37 10.58
C GLU A 192 -13.57 -2.10 9.65
N PRO A 193 -12.48 -2.68 10.20
CA PRO A 193 -11.51 -3.44 9.42
C PRO A 193 -12.06 -4.78 8.88
N PRO A 194 -11.50 -5.34 7.81
CA PRO A 194 -10.33 -4.82 7.07
C PRO A 194 -10.69 -3.69 6.12
N LEU A 195 -9.92 -2.59 6.16
CA LEU A 195 -10.14 -1.47 5.26
C LEU A 195 -9.71 -1.81 3.83
N LYS A 196 -10.60 -1.49 2.88
CA LYS A 196 -10.39 -1.66 1.43
C LYS A 196 -10.59 -0.32 0.73
N VAL A 197 -9.51 0.46 0.62
CA VAL A 197 -9.51 1.71 -0.13
C VAL A 197 -8.92 1.44 -1.51
N SER A 198 -9.71 1.67 -2.56
CA SER A 198 -9.22 1.64 -3.94
C SER A 198 -8.79 3.03 -4.36
N PHE A 199 -7.57 3.15 -4.86
CA PHE A 199 -6.97 4.41 -5.29
C PHE A 199 -6.88 4.45 -6.81
N ASP A 200 -7.45 5.50 -7.41
CA ASP A 200 -7.32 5.79 -8.83
C ASP A 200 -6.02 6.56 -9.05
N TYR A 201 -4.90 5.82 -9.15
CA TYR A 201 -3.56 6.40 -9.35
C TYR A 201 -3.41 7.08 -10.71
N PHE A 202 -2.70 8.21 -10.72
CA PHE A 202 -2.21 8.80 -11.96
C PHE A 202 -1.06 7.95 -12.53
N ARG A 203 -1.25 7.49 -13.76
CA ARG A 203 -0.34 6.57 -14.45
C ARG A 203 0.21 7.17 -15.74
N ASP A 204 1.33 6.62 -16.22
CA ASP A 204 1.87 6.90 -17.56
C ASP A 204 1.19 6.06 -18.64
N GLY A 205 1.62 6.23 -19.90
CA GLY A 205 1.06 5.50 -21.05
C GLY A 205 1.27 3.99 -21.02
N ASP A 206 2.24 3.51 -20.22
CA ASP A 206 2.52 2.09 -20.00
C ASP A 206 1.79 1.54 -18.77
N GLY A 207 0.97 2.37 -18.10
CA GLY A 207 0.21 1.99 -16.92
C GLY A 207 1.00 1.97 -15.62
N HIS A 208 2.23 2.47 -15.57
CA HIS A 208 2.97 2.60 -14.32
C HIS A 208 2.53 3.84 -13.55
N VAL A 209 2.59 3.79 -12.21
CA VAL A 209 2.44 5.01 -11.41
C VAL A 209 3.53 6.01 -11.79
N ARG A 210 3.14 7.27 -11.97
CA ARG A 210 4.07 8.32 -12.43
C ARG A 210 4.19 9.47 -11.45
N GLY A 211 5.29 10.21 -11.60
CA GLY A 211 5.48 11.49 -10.94
C GLY A 211 4.40 12.48 -11.35
N VAL A 212 3.88 13.24 -10.40
CA VAL A 212 2.90 14.30 -10.69
C VAL A 212 3.45 15.70 -10.41
N CYS A 213 4.66 15.83 -9.86
CA CYS A 213 5.31 17.11 -9.57
C CYS A 213 6.74 17.18 -10.13
N PRO A 214 6.92 17.07 -11.47
CA PRO A 214 8.24 17.05 -12.11
C PRO A 214 8.85 18.46 -12.21
N MET A 215 9.01 19.15 -11.08
CA MET A 215 9.58 20.48 -11.03
C MET A 215 11.02 20.49 -11.59
N PRO A 216 11.38 21.50 -12.42
CA PRO A 216 12.70 21.58 -13.03
C PRO A 216 13.86 21.49 -12.02
N GLY A 217 14.98 20.94 -12.47
CA GLY A 217 16.19 20.74 -11.65
C GLY A 217 16.33 19.32 -11.11
N GLY A 218 17.51 19.01 -10.58
CA GLY A 218 17.87 17.67 -10.11
C GLY A 218 17.20 17.29 -8.79
N GLY A 219 17.17 15.99 -8.50
CA GLY A 219 16.70 15.44 -7.24
C GLY A 219 15.18 15.47 -7.03
N PRO A 220 14.70 14.98 -5.88
CA PRO A 220 13.28 14.87 -5.57
C PRO A 220 12.53 16.21 -5.59
N THR A 221 11.21 16.10 -5.73
CA THR A 221 10.29 17.22 -5.48
C THR A 221 9.22 16.76 -4.50
N TRP A 222 9.03 17.51 -3.43
CA TRP A 222 7.95 17.27 -2.46
C TRP A 222 7.04 18.48 -2.35
N VAL A 223 5.74 18.23 -2.13
CA VAL A 223 4.71 19.26 -2.03
C VAL A 223 4.07 19.20 -0.64
N ASN A 224 3.94 20.36 -0.01
CA ASN A 224 3.26 20.59 1.26
C ASN A 224 2.19 21.68 1.10
N GLY A 225 1.43 21.96 2.16
CA GLY A 225 0.36 22.97 2.11
C GLY A 225 -0.66 22.67 1.02
N TYR A 226 -0.94 21.40 0.79
CA TYR A 226 -1.69 20.87 -0.34
C TYR A 226 -3.18 21.13 -0.17
N VAL A 227 -3.76 22.01 -0.99
CA VAL A 227 -5.10 22.56 -0.73
C VAL A 227 -5.84 22.95 -2.01
N SER A 228 -7.16 22.86 -2.01
CA SER A 228 -8.02 23.45 -3.05
C SER A 228 -8.51 24.82 -2.58
N LEU A 229 -8.25 25.87 -3.37
CA LEU A 229 -8.66 27.24 -3.07
C LEU A 229 -9.35 27.87 -4.29
N PRO A 230 -10.37 28.72 -4.10
CA PRO A 230 -10.97 29.47 -5.19
C PRO A 230 -10.00 30.52 -5.73
N ASP A 231 -9.91 30.64 -7.06
CA ASP A 231 -9.24 31.76 -7.70
C ASP A 231 -10.11 33.05 -7.65
N LYS A 232 -9.61 34.13 -8.27
CA LYS A 232 -10.32 35.42 -8.32
C LYS A 232 -11.68 35.35 -9.03
N MET A 233 -11.90 34.33 -9.85
CA MET A 233 -13.16 34.09 -10.57
C MET A 233 -14.04 33.08 -9.83
N GLY A 234 -13.60 32.55 -8.69
CA GLY A 234 -14.31 31.56 -7.89
C GLY A 234 -14.09 30.12 -8.35
N ASN A 235 -13.18 29.86 -9.30
CA ASN A 235 -12.89 28.48 -9.72
C ASN A 235 -11.92 27.83 -8.75
N ASP A 236 -12.25 26.61 -8.31
CA ASP A 236 -11.35 25.83 -7.47
C ASP A 236 -10.05 25.50 -8.21
N ARG A 237 -8.92 25.79 -7.54
CA ARG A 237 -7.55 25.47 -7.96
C ARG A 237 -6.89 24.64 -6.88
N LEU A 238 -6.44 23.45 -7.25
CA LEU A 238 -5.58 22.65 -6.39
C LEU A 238 -4.15 23.20 -6.44
N VAL A 239 -3.59 23.53 -5.29
CA VAL A 239 -2.31 24.22 -5.14
C VAL A 239 -1.49 23.63 -4.00
N GLY A 240 -0.21 23.98 -3.95
CA GLY A 240 0.68 23.64 -2.85
C GLY A 240 1.96 24.45 -2.87
N ALA A 241 2.81 24.22 -1.88
CA ALA A 241 4.17 24.72 -1.83
C ALA A 241 5.12 23.55 -2.08
N TYR A 242 6.04 23.69 -3.03
CA TYR A 242 7.01 22.65 -3.36
C TYR A 242 8.39 22.98 -2.81
N ILE A 243 9.18 21.92 -2.59
CA ILE A 243 10.62 22.00 -2.37
C ILE A 243 11.36 21.07 -3.34
N LYS A 244 12.55 21.50 -3.78
CA LYS A 244 13.53 20.67 -4.46
C LYS A 244 14.65 20.32 -3.51
N VAL A 245 15.05 19.06 -3.52
CA VAL A 245 15.95 18.50 -2.52
C VAL A 245 17.16 17.85 -3.19
N LYS A 246 18.34 18.03 -2.60
CA LYS A 246 19.56 17.32 -2.97
C LYS A 246 20.07 16.49 -1.79
N PRO A 247 20.93 15.48 -2.01
CA PRO A 247 21.52 14.73 -0.91
C PRO A 247 22.29 15.64 0.07
N PRO A 248 22.24 15.37 1.39
CA PRO A 248 21.51 14.32 2.09
C PRO A 248 20.21 14.84 2.72
N LEU A 249 19.26 15.35 1.91
CA LEU A 249 18.01 16.03 2.33
C LEU A 249 18.13 17.55 2.54
N ASP A 250 18.97 18.22 1.74
CA ASP A 250 19.10 19.68 1.75
C ASP A 250 18.16 20.31 0.71
N ALA A 251 17.20 21.10 1.16
CA ALA A 251 16.37 21.90 0.26
C ALA A 251 17.24 22.96 -0.42
N TYR A 252 17.10 23.13 -1.74
CA TYR A 252 17.85 24.14 -2.50
C TYR A 252 16.97 25.09 -3.31
N GLU A 253 15.70 24.74 -3.52
CA GLU A 253 14.69 25.62 -4.11
C GLU A 253 13.36 25.36 -3.43
N SER A 254 12.55 26.40 -3.27
CA SER A 254 11.16 26.27 -2.88
C SER A 254 10.27 27.30 -3.56
N GLY A 255 9.01 26.96 -3.71
CA GLY A 255 8.06 27.80 -4.40
C GLY A 255 6.62 27.33 -4.27
N LEU A 256 5.75 27.93 -5.07
CA LEU A 256 4.35 27.58 -5.17
C LEU A 256 4.11 26.80 -6.47
N CYS A 257 3.20 25.84 -6.42
CA CYS A 257 2.76 25.08 -7.57
C CYS A 257 1.23 25.00 -7.65
N VAL A 258 0.73 24.80 -8.87
CA VAL A 258 -0.69 24.72 -9.19
C VAL A 258 -0.91 23.46 -10.03
N TRP A 259 -1.95 22.70 -9.71
CA TRP A 259 -2.37 21.56 -10.51
C TRP A 259 -2.90 22.02 -11.88
N ASN A 260 -2.41 21.40 -12.93
CA ASN A 260 -2.95 21.47 -14.27
C ASN A 260 -3.87 20.26 -14.48
N ASP A 261 -5.18 20.52 -14.61
CA ASP A 261 -6.20 19.48 -14.78
C ASP A 261 -6.09 18.72 -16.11
N GLU A 262 -5.63 19.37 -17.17
CA GLU A 262 -5.51 18.76 -18.50
C GLU A 262 -4.33 17.78 -18.56
N GLN A 263 -3.22 18.17 -17.95
CA GLN A 263 -1.99 17.37 -17.94
C GLN A 263 -1.89 16.42 -16.74
N ALA A 264 -2.74 16.64 -15.72
CA ALA A 264 -2.69 15.95 -14.44
C ALA A 264 -1.27 15.95 -13.82
N ILE A 265 -0.69 17.16 -13.72
CA ILE A 265 0.59 17.43 -13.05
C ILE A 265 0.53 18.77 -12.31
N PHE A 266 1.38 18.94 -11.32
CA PHE A 266 1.70 20.24 -10.74
C PHE A 266 2.71 20.97 -11.61
N GLU A 267 2.38 22.21 -11.92
CA GLU A 267 3.25 23.16 -12.60
C GLU A 267 3.76 24.20 -11.61
N ARG A 268 5.00 24.64 -11.85
CA ARG A 268 5.60 25.71 -11.05
C ARG A 268 4.84 27.01 -11.30
N HIS A 269 4.27 27.56 -10.24
CA HIS A 269 3.62 28.87 -10.28
C HIS A 269 4.59 30.01 -9.98
N ARG A 270 5.40 29.86 -8.92
CA ARG A 270 6.36 30.89 -8.51
C ARG A 270 7.49 30.30 -7.70
N VAL A 271 8.74 30.66 -8.02
CA VAL A 271 9.88 30.40 -7.12
C VAL A 271 9.85 31.46 -6.02
N LEU A 272 9.90 31.02 -4.76
CA LEU A 272 9.95 31.92 -3.60
C LEU A 272 11.35 32.01 -3.02
N TRP A 273 12.17 30.97 -3.18
CA TRP A 273 13.51 30.92 -2.67
C TRP A 273 14.38 29.97 -3.47
N THR A 274 15.63 30.38 -3.69
CA THR A 274 16.71 29.52 -4.20
C THR A 274 17.91 29.72 -3.29
N LYS A 275 18.47 28.61 -2.79
CA LYS A 275 19.59 28.64 -1.87
C LYS A 275 20.80 29.33 -2.51
N SER A 276 21.34 30.32 -1.80
CA SER A 276 22.55 31.03 -2.17
C SER A 276 23.33 31.44 -0.91
N ASP A 277 24.54 31.96 -1.06
CA ASP A 277 25.30 32.45 0.09
C ASP A 277 24.61 33.65 0.78
N ALA A 278 23.87 34.45 0.01
CA ALA A 278 23.08 35.57 0.53
C ALA A 278 21.78 35.10 1.22
N GLU A 279 21.17 34.02 0.72
CA GLU A 279 19.95 33.42 1.26
C GLU A 279 20.15 31.93 1.55
N PRO A 280 20.95 31.57 2.57
CA PRO A 280 21.37 30.19 2.80
C PRO A 280 20.28 29.33 3.45
N LYS A 281 19.24 29.96 4.00
CA LYS A 281 18.12 29.30 4.68
C LYS A 281 16.83 29.58 3.96
N GLN A 282 16.03 28.54 3.83
CA GLN A 282 14.68 28.65 3.28
C GLN A 282 13.81 29.53 4.20
N PRO A 283 13.10 30.53 3.65
CA PRO A 283 12.13 31.30 4.43
C PRO A 283 10.91 30.42 4.77
N PRO A 284 10.10 30.80 5.77
CA PRO A 284 8.85 30.11 6.06
C PRO A 284 7.94 30.01 4.84
N LEU A 285 7.34 28.85 4.64
CA LEU A 285 6.37 28.53 3.60
C LEU A 285 5.27 27.65 4.21
N PRO A 286 4.08 27.56 3.59
CA PRO A 286 3.08 26.57 3.98
C PRO A 286 3.70 25.17 4.00
N ASP A 287 3.62 24.51 5.14
CA ASP A 287 4.18 23.18 5.39
C ASP A 287 3.15 22.25 6.06
N GLY A 288 3.31 20.95 5.89
CA GLY A 288 2.37 19.94 6.38
C GLY A 288 0.97 20.05 5.76
N HIS A 289 -0.05 19.65 6.54
CA HIS A 289 -1.44 19.67 6.13
C HIS A 289 -2.09 21.03 6.40
N PRO A 290 -2.90 21.56 5.45
CA PRO A 290 -3.71 22.73 5.73
C PRO A 290 -4.81 22.39 6.75
N ALA A 291 -4.94 23.22 7.78
CA ALA A 291 -6.07 23.21 8.70
C ALA A 291 -6.87 24.50 8.52
N PHE A 292 -8.13 24.36 8.15
CA PHE A 292 -9.08 25.48 8.15
C PHE A 292 -9.72 25.52 9.53
N TRP A 293 -9.35 26.52 10.34
CA TRP A 293 -9.97 26.80 11.64
C TRP A 293 -10.92 28.00 11.54
#